data_AF-A0A543CFL1-F1
#
_entry.id   AF-A0A543CFL1-F1
#
_cell.length_a   1.000
_cell.length_b   1.000
_cell.length_c   1.000
_cell.angle_alpha   90.00
_cell.angle_beta   90.00
_cell.angle_gamma   90.00
#
_symmetry.space_group_name_H-M   'P 1'
#
loop_
_entity.id
_entity.type
_entity.pdbx_description
1 polymer ?
#
loop_
_entity_poly.entity_id
_entity_poly.type
_entity_poly.pdbx_seq_one_letter_code
_entity_poly.pdbx_strand_id
1 'polypeptide(L)'
;MTVTIDDVSEPPRSRRKRMTGKERREQLLDIGRTLFAERGFDGTSIEEIATVAGVSKPVVYEHFGGKEGLYAVVVDREMEHLLETVTKSLVGGHPRQKIERAALALLEYIEDSSQGFRILVRDSHAASATGTFASLLSDIAGQVEHLLGDEFRDKGFDPKSAPLYAQALIGMVALTGTYWLDVRKPKREEVAAHLVNLAWNGLSGLEPKPYLTTDYKARQKDLKAKAKEAAKEAKETARAARRSGIEPEPV
;
A
#
# COMPACT_ATOMS: atom_id res chain seq x y z
N MET A 1 78.88 -15.11 -23.76
CA MET A 1 77.98 -14.59 -22.70
C MET A 1 76.56 -14.92 -23.11
N THR A 2 76.05 -16.03 -22.57
CA THR A 2 74.70 -16.55 -22.79
C THR A 2 73.78 -15.90 -21.76
N VAL A 3 72.78 -15.14 -22.20
CA VAL A 3 71.77 -14.55 -21.32
C VAL A 3 70.66 -15.58 -21.13
N THR A 4 70.53 -16.07 -19.89
CA THR A 4 69.44 -16.91 -19.40
C THR A 4 68.14 -16.11 -19.36
N ILE A 5 67.08 -16.71 -19.92
CA ILE A 5 65.71 -16.21 -19.88
C ILE A 5 65.17 -16.52 -18.47
N ASP A 6 64.86 -15.47 -17.71
CA ASP A 6 64.21 -15.59 -16.41
C ASP A 6 62.77 -16.09 -16.58
N ASP A 7 62.48 -17.12 -15.79
CA ASP A 7 61.22 -17.81 -15.60
C ASP A 7 60.18 -16.87 -14.97
N VAL A 8 59.19 -16.44 -15.75
CA VAL A 8 58.04 -15.68 -15.27
C VAL A 8 57.04 -16.64 -14.63
N SER A 9 57.16 -16.84 -13.32
CA SER A 9 56.18 -17.58 -12.52
C SER A 9 54.83 -16.87 -12.49
N GLU A 10 53.79 -17.52 -13.03
CA GLU A 10 52.40 -17.06 -12.95
C GLU A 10 51.90 -17.02 -11.49
N PRO A 11 51.13 -15.99 -11.08
CA PRO A 11 50.57 -15.93 -9.74
C PRO A 11 49.52 -17.03 -9.52
N PRO A 12 49.42 -17.60 -8.31
CA PRO A 12 48.49 -18.68 -8.01
C PRO A 12 47.05 -18.22 -8.25
N ARG A 13 46.33 -18.92 -9.14
CA ARG A 13 44.90 -18.73 -9.39
C ARG A 13 44.14 -18.87 -8.06
N SER A 14 43.67 -17.75 -7.53
CA SER A 14 42.79 -17.70 -6.36
C SER A 14 41.66 -18.71 -6.53
N ARG A 15 41.67 -19.75 -5.70
CA ARG A 15 40.69 -20.83 -5.70
C ARG A 15 39.37 -20.23 -5.23
N ARG A 16 38.55 -19.75 -6.18
CA ARG A 16 37.21 -19.20 -5.92
C ARG A 16 36.51 -20.08 -4.89
N LYS A 17 36.24 -19.52 -3.70
CA LYS A 17 35.55 -20.19 -2.61
C LYS A 17 34.25 -20.78 -3.17
N ARG A 18 34.11 -22.10 -3.10
CA ARG A 18 32.94 -22.81 -3.62
C ARG A 18 31.72 -22.36 -2.83
N MET A 19 30.73 -21.77 -3.51
CA MET A 19 29.48 -21.33 -2.89
C MET A 19 28.76 -22.53 -2.25
N THR A 20 28.20 -22.31 -1.08
CA THR A 20 27.27 -23.22 -0.40
C THR A 20 25.93 -23.29 -1.16
N GLY A 21 25.12 -24.32 -0.90
CA GLY A 21 23.79 -24.43 -1.49
C GLY A 21 22.87 -23.26 -1.13
N LYS A 22 23.02 -22.68 0.08
CA LYS A 22 22.27 -21.49 0.51
C LYS A 22 22.70 -20.24 -0.27
N GLU A 23 24.01 -19.98 -0.36
CA GLU A 23 24.53 -18.85 -1.16
C GLU A 23 24.11 -19.00 -2.63
N ARG A 24 24.06 -20.23 -3.16
CA ARG A 24 23.58 -20.49 -4.51
C ARG A 24 22.10 -20.16 -4.68
N ARG A 25 21.26 -20.58 -3.72
CA ARG A 25 19.83 -20.29 -3.72
C ARG A 25 19.58 -18.78 -3.73
N GLU A 26 20.27 -18.02 -2.87
CA GLU A 26 20.13 -16.55 -2.84
C GLU A 26 20.58 -15.91 -4.15
N GLN A 27 21.71 -16.34 -4.72
CA GLN A 27 22.16 -15.82 -6.01
C GLN A 27 21.12 -16.04 -7.13
N LEU A 28 20.50 -17.22 -7.17
CA LEU A 28 19.46 -17.53 -8.16
C LEU A 28 18.19 -16.68 -7.92
N LEU A 29 17.85 -16.38 -6.66
CA LEU A 29 16.75 -15.46 -6.32
C LEU A 29 17.03 -14.05 -6.81
N ASP A 30 18.22 -13.50 -6.54
CA ASP A 30 18.59 -12.14 -6.94
C ASP A 30 18.61 -11.97 -8.47
N ILE A 31 19.14 -12.99 -9.18
CA ILE A 31 19.15 -13.02 -10.65
C ILE A 31 17.73 -13.15 -11.18
N GLY A 32 16.92 -14.06 -10.62
CA GLY A 32 15.52 -14.24 -10.99
C GLY A 32 14.74 -12.93 -10.83
N ARG A 33 14.85 -12.28 -9.66
CA ARG A 33 14.25 -10.97 -9.36
C ARG A 33 14.61 -9.93 -10.41
N THR A 34 15.88 -9.81 -10.75
CA THR A 34 16.34 -8.84 -11.76
C THR A 34 15.68 -9.10 -13.11
N LEU A 35 15.75 -10.34 -13.61
CA LEU A 35 15.21 -10.70 -14.92
C LEU A 35 13.68 -10.58 -14.97
N PHE A 36 12.97 -11.03 -13.94
CA PHE A 36 11.52 -10.88 -13.84
C PHE A 36 11.08 -9.42 -13.78
N ALA A 37 11.82 -8.55 -13.07
CA ALA A 37 11.52 -7.13 -13.03
C ALA A 37 11.70 -6.45 -14.39
N GLU A 38 12.74 -6.82 -15.15
CA GLU A 38 13.04 -6.25 -16.46
C GLU A 38 12.10 -6.75 -17.56
N ARG A 39 11.81 -8.05 -17.58
CA ARG A 39 11.19 -8.72 -18.74
C ARG A 39 9.83 -9.32 -18.44
N GLY A 40 9.50 -9.48 -17.16
CA GLY A 40 8.30 -10.16 -16.71
C GLY A 40 8.46 -11.68 -16.72
N PHE A 41 7.42 -12.37 -16.25
CA PHE A 41 7.39 -13.82 -16.16
C PHE A 41 7.53 -14.52 -17.52
N ASP A 42 6.78 -14.06 -18.53
CA ASP A 42 6.80 -14.66 -19.87
C ASP A 42 8.11 -14.37 -20.63
N GLY A 43 8.70 -13.20 -20.40
CA GLY A 43 9.94 -12.76 -21.04
C GLY A 43 11.22 -13.34 -20.43
N THR A 44 11.10 -14.19 -19.39
CA THR A 44 12.22 -14.78 -18.67
C THR A 44 12.23 -16.31 -18.83
N SER A 45 13.40 -16.91 -19.01
CA SER A 45 13.59 -18.36 -19.17
C SER A 45 14.57 -18.95 -18.16
N ILE A 46 14.44 -20.25 -17.86
CA ILE A 46 15.38 -20.96 -16.97
C ILE A 46 16.77 -21.04 -17.59
N GLU A 47 16.83 -21.16 -18.92
CA GLU A 47 18.05 -21.11 -19.72
C GLU A 47 18.85 -19.86 -19.39
N GLU A 48 18.19 -18.70 -19.43
CA GLU A 48 18.81 -17.40 -19.20
C GLU A 48 19.25 -17.25 -17.73
N ILE A 49 18.38 -17.59 -16.79
CA ILE A 49 18.71 -17.56 -15.35
C ILE A 49 19.96 -18.40 -15.06
N ALA A 50 20.00 -19.64 -15.58
CA ALA A 50 21.13 -20.54 -15.40
C ALA A 50 22.42 -19.98 -16.03
N THR A 51 22.31 -19.40 -17.23
CA THR A 51 23.42 -18.77 -17.94
C THR A 51 24.00 -17.60 -17.15
N VAL A 52 23.15 -16.67 -16.70
CA VAL A 52 23.57 -15.50 -15.91
C VAL A 52 24.17 -15.91 -14.57
N ALA A 53 23.63 -16.95 -13.94
CA ALA A 53 24.13 -17.47 -12.66
C ALA A 53 25.41 -18.31 -12.78
N GLY A 54 25.82 -18.66 -14.00
CA GLY A 54 26.95 -19.55 -14.25
C GLY A 54 26.73 -20.97 -13.73
N VAL A 55 25.50 -21.49 -13.85
CA VAL A 55 25.11 -22.85 -13.46
C VAL A 55 24.42 -23.58 -14.59
N SER A 56 24.25 -24.89 -14.45
CA SER A 56 23.42 -25.68 -15.37
C SER A 56 21.93 -25.59 -15.01
N LYS A 57 21.04 -25.78 -15.99
CA LYS A 57 19.58 -25.75 -15.74
C LYS A 57 19.12 -26.68 -14.61
N PRO A 58 19.64 -27.92 -14.47
CA PRO A 58 19.26 -28.81 -13.38
C PRO A 58 19.45 -28.19 -11.98
N VAL A 59 20.44 -27.30 -11.79
CA VAL A 59 20.64 -26.62 -10.50
C VAL A 59 19.47 -25.68 -10.17
N VAL A 60 18.90 -25.01 -11.17
CA VAL A 60 17.74 -24.14 -10.96
C VAL A 60 16.50 -24.98 -10.64
N TYR A 61 16.31 -26.09 -11.35
CA TYR A 61 15.22 -27.04 -11.05
C TYR A 61 15.37 -27.69 -9.66
N GLU A 62 16.58 -28.04 -9.23
CA GLU A 62 16.84 -28.59 -7.91
C GLU A 62 16.42 -27.63 -6.80
N HIS A 63 16.71 -26.33 -6.95
CA HIS A 63 16.39 -25.34 -5.94
C HIS A 63 14.91 -24.88 -5.96
N PHE A 64 14.29 -24.77 -7.14
CA PHE A 64 12.99 -24.08 -7.26
C PHE A 64 11.92 -24.88 -8.02
N GLY A 65 12.22 -26.06 -8.54
CA GLY A 65 11.29 -26.86 -9.32
C GLY A 65 10.94 -26.29 -10.70
N GLY A 66 11.49 -25.14 -11.10
CA GLY A 66 11.23 -24.51 -12.39
C GLY A 66 11.13 -22.99 -12.29
N LYS A 67 10.60 -22.37 -13.35
CA LYS A 67 10.45 -20.91 -13.46
C LYS A 67 9.36 -20.41 -12.53
N GLU A 68 8.25 -21.14 -12.49
CA GLU A 68 7.07 -20.89 -11.69
C GLU A 68 7.42 -20.86 -10.20
N GLY A 69 8.16 -21.86 -9.72
CA GLY A 69 8.58 -21.92 -8.33
C GLY A 69 9.61 -20.86 -7.96
N LEU A 70 10.52 -20.49 -8.87
CA LEU A 70 11.43 -19.38 -8.62
C LEU A 70 10.67 -18.05 -8.55
N TYR A 71 9.74 -17.83 -9.48
CA TYR A 71 8.89 -16.63 -9.52
C TYR A 71 8.04 -16.50 -8.26
N ALA A 72 7.36 -17.58 -7.84
CA ALA A 72 6.57 -17.62 -6.62
C ALA A 72 7.40 -17.21 -5.40
N VAL A 73 8.59 -17.79 -5.22
CA VAL A 73 9.46 -17.44 -4.09
C VAL A 73 9.92 -15.98 -4.14
N VAL A 74 10.17 -15.42 -5.33
CA VAL A 74 10.49 -13.99 -5.47
C VAL A 74 9.30 -13.13 -5.08
N VAL A 75 8.10 -13.43 -5.61
CA VAL A 75 6.88 -12.68 -5.30
C VAL A 75 6.56 -12.73 -3.82
N ASP A 76 6.57 -13.92 -3.20
CA ASP A 76 6.30 -14.12 -1.78
C ASP A 76 7.26 -13.29 -0.91
N ARG A 77 8.56 -13.30 -1.24
CA ARG A 77 9.56 -12.51 -0.50
C ARG A 77 9.32 -11.01 -0.60
N GLU A 78 8.94 -10.51 -1.77
CA GLU A 78 8.66 -9.08 -1.96
C GLU A 78 7.34 -8.67 -1.29
N MET A 79 6.32 -9.53 -1.31
CA MET A 79 5.08 -9.31 -0.57
C MET A 79 5.35 -9.22 0.94
N GLU A 80 6.03 -10.23 1.50
CA GLU A 80 6.34 -10.29 2.93
C GLU A 80 7.11 -9.05 3.37
N HIS A 81 8.12 -8.66 2.59
CA HIS A 81 8.93 -7.49 2.88
C HIS A 81 8.11 -6.20 2.85
N LEU A 82 7.26 -5.99 1.83
CA LEU A 82 6.42 -4.80 1.75
C LEU A 82 5.35 -4.77 2.84
N LEU A 83 4.66 -5.90 3.08
CA LEU A 83 3.65 -6.03 4.12
C LEU A 83 4.27 -5.76 5.49
N GLU A 84 5.40 -6.39 5.83
CA GLU A 84 6.08 -6.17 7.09
C GLU A 84 6.51 -4.70 7.27
N THR A 85 7.04 -4.09 6.22
CA THR A 85 7.45 -2.68 6.20
C THR A 85 6.28 -1.74 6.50
N VAL A 86 5.15 -1.92 5.82
CA VAL A 86 3.96 -1.08 6.01
C VAL A 86 3.30 -1.36 7.36
N THR A 87 3.10 -2.61 7.74
CA THR A 87 2.41 -2.96 8.99
C THR A 87 3.16 -2.48 10.24
N LYS A 88 4.49 -2.59 10.26
CA LYS A 88 5.32 -2.00 11.33
C LYS A 88 5.14 -0.49 11.45
N SER A 89 4.96 0.21 10.34
CA SER A 89 4.79 1.67 10.33
C SER A 89 3.49 2.14 11.02
N LEU A 90 2.46 1.28 11.03
CA LEU A 90 1.12 1.56 11.57
C LEU A 90 1.02 1.37 13.09
N VAL A 91 2.04 0.80 13.74
CA VAL A 91 2.03 0.52 15.19
C VAL A 91 2.36 1.78 15.99
N GLY A 92 1.57 2.04 17.04
CA GLY A 92 1.81 3.09 18.03
C GLY A 92 1.72 4.53 17.52
N GLY A 93 1.76 5.50 18.45
CA GLY A 93 1.75 6.93 18.15
C GLY A 93 0.40 7.48 17.65
N HIS A 94 0.40 8.78 17.36
CA HIS A 94 -0.80 9.52 16.93
C HIS A 94 -1.22 9.11 15.51
N PRO A 95 -2.53 9.09 15.15
CA PRO A 95 -3.00 8.67 13.82
C PRO A 95 -2.29 9.35 12.64
N ARG A 96 -2.02 10.66 12.75
CA ARG A 96 -1.24 11.40 11.74
C ARG A 96 0.16 10.81 11.51
N GLN A 97 0.85 10.46 12.59
CA GLN A 97 2.22 9.91 12.52
C GLN A 97 2.21 8.52 11.87
N LYS A 98 1.14 7.73 12.06
CA LYS A 98 0.98 6.44 11.38
C LYS A 98 0.89 6.64 9.86
N ILE A 99 0.12 7.62 9.40
CA ILE A 99 0.01 7.96 7.96
C ILE A 99 1.37 8.44 7.42
N GLU A 100 2.06 9.31 8.16
CA GLU A 100 3.41 9.80 7.79
C GLU A 100 4.41 8.66 7.62
N ARG A 101 4.50 7.76 8.62
CA ARG A 101 5.40 6.61 8.56
C ARG A 101 5.02 5.62 7.45
N ALA A 102 3.73 5.34 7.26
CA ALA A 102 3.28 4.42 6.21
C ALA A 102 3.58 4.95 4.80
N ALA A 103 3.33 6.24 4.55
CA ALA A 103 3.66 6.86 3.27
C ALA A 103 5.17 6.83 2.98
N LEU A 104 5.99 7.19 3.98
CA LEU A 104 7.45 7.14 3.86
C LEU A 104 7.95 5.70 3.65
N ALA A 105 7.43 4.74 4.41
CA ALA A 105 7.85 3.34 4.33
C ALA A 105 7.57 2.72 2.95
N LEU A 106 6.41 3.01 2.34
CA LEU A 106 6.14 2.57 0.97
C LEU A 106 7.12 3.22 -0.02
N LEU A 107 7.33 4.53 0.06
CA LEU A 107 8.19 5.25 -0.87
C LEU A 107 9.66 4.84 -0.73
N GLU A 108 10.12 4.58 0.48
CA GLU A 108 11.43 4.01 0.78
C GLU A 108 11.58 2.61 0.18
N TYR A 109 10.60 1.72 0.37
CA TYR A 109 10.59 0.42 -0.29
C TYR A 109 10.65 0.54 -1.82
N ILE A 110 9.89 1.47 -2.41
CA ILE A 110 9.89 1.72 -3.85
C ILE A 110 11.27 2.20 -4.34
N GLU A 111 11.99 2.99 -3.53
CA GLU A 111 13.32 3.49 -3.86
C GLU A 111 14.37 2.38 -3.76
N ASP A 112 14.41 1.69 -2.62
CA ASP A 112 15.44 0.69 -2.28
C ASP A 112 15.21 -0.66 -2.99
N SER A 113 13.94 -0.99 -3.30
CA SER A 113 13.50 -2.27 -3.86
C SER A 113 12.65 -2.12 -5.12
N SER A 114 13.03 -1.19 -6.00
CA SER A 114 12.27 -0.89 -7.23
C SER A 114 12.00 -2.10 -8.15
N GLN A 115 12.92 -3.08 -8.20
CA GLN A 115 12.70 -4.32 -8.95
C GLN A 115 11.56 -5.15 -8.34
N GLY A 116 11.57 -5.33 -7.01
CA GLY A 116 10.53 -6.04 -6.29
C GLY A 116 9.17 -5.39 -6.47
N PHE A 117 9.09 -4.07 -6.29
CA PHE A 117 7.84 -3.34 -6.50
C PHE A 117 7.31 -3.46 -7.93
N ARG A 118 8.17 -3.43 -8.96
CA ARG A 118 7.76 -3.65 -10.36
C ARG A 118 7.16 -5.05 -10.58
N ILE A 119 7.75 -6.08 -9.97
CA ILE A 119 7.22 -7.44 -10.04
C ILE A 119 5.82 -7.50 -9.45
N LEU A 120 5.64 -6.98 -8.23
CA LEU A 120 4.34 -6.95 -7.56
C LEU A 120 3.27 -6.24 -8.40
N VAL A 121 3.57 -5.02 -8.87
CA VAL A 121 2.61 -4.23 -9.67
C VAL A 121 2.28 -4.93 -11.00
N ARG A 122 3.26 -5.52 -11.68
CA ARG A 122 3.03 -6.21 -12.96
C ARG A 122 2.20 -7.48 -12.81
N ASP A 123 2.40 -8.23 -11.72
CA ASP A 123 1.63 -9.42 -11.40
C ASP A 123 0.13 -9.11 -11.28
N SER A 124 -0.23 -7.92 -10.79
CA SER A 124 -1.62 -7.45 -10.73
C SER A 124 -2.33 -7.34 -12.08
N HIS A 125 -1.57 -7.20 -13.17
CA HIS A 125 -2.11 -7.04 -14.52
C HIS A 125 -2.08 -8.34 -15.35
N ALA A 126 -1.26 -9.33 -14.96
CA ALA A 126 -0.97 -10.51 -15.79
C ALA A 126 -1.92 -11.70 -15.58
N ALA A 127 -2.63 -11.80 -14.44
CA ALA A 127 -3.58 -12.90 -14.21
C ALA A 127 -4.66 -12.56 -13.17
N SER A 128 -5.92 -12.48 -13.62
CA SER A 128 -7.14 -12.47 -12.79
C SER A 128 -7.33 -11.25 -11.88
N ALA A 129 -8.57 -10.96 -11.49
CA ALA A 129 -8.94 -9.88 -10.57
C ALA A 129 -8.43 -10.07 -9.11
N THR A 130 -7.46 -10.97 -8.91
CA THR A 130 -6.89 -11.44 -7.64
C THR A 130 -5.37 -11.56 -7.71
N GLY A 131 -4.70 -10.67 -8.46
CA GLY A 131 -3.24 -10.64 -8.52
C GLY A 131 -2.61 -10.33 -7.16
N THR A 132 -1.36 -10.74 -6.99
CA THR A 132 -0.68 -10.78 -5.68
C THR A 132 -0.56 -9.41 -4.99
N PHE A 133 -0.41 -8.35 -5.77
CA PHE A 133 -0.41 -6.99 -5.22
C PHE A 133 -1.80 -6.54 -4.75
N ALA A 134 -2.86 -6.96 -5.42
CA ALA A 134 -4.23 -6.60 -5.03
C ALA A 134 -4.63 -7.28 -3.70
N SER A 135 -4.20 -8.51 -3.45
CA SER A 135 -4.38 -9.17 -2.15
C SER A 135 -3.57 -8.45 -1.06
N LEU A 136 -2.31 -8.12 -1.31
CA LEU A 136 -1.49 -7.34 -0.37
C LEU A 136 -2.14 -5.99 -0.01
N LEU A 137 -2.67 -5.26 -0.99
CA LEU A 137 -3.41 -4.01 -0.74
C LEU A 137 -4.67 -4.26 0.10
N SER A 138 -5.37 -5.37 -0.12
CA SER A 138 -6.56 -5.75 0.64
C SER A 138 -6.22 -6.10 2.09
N ASP A 139 -5.11 -6.79 2.34
CA ASP A 139 -4.65 -7.12 3.69
C ASP A 139 -4.25 -5.87 4.47
N ILE A 140 -3.55 -4.94 3.82
CA ILE A 140 -3.23 -3.63 4.40
C ILE A 140 -4.51 -2.84 4.65
N ALA A 141 -5.50 -2.93 3.76
CA ALA A 141 -6.80 -2.27 3.92
C ALA A 141 -7.57 -2.75 5.14
N GLY A 142 -7.59 -4.06 5.40
CA GLY A 142 -8.20 -4.59 6.61
C GLY A 142 -7.58 -4.01 7.88
N GLN A 143 -6.25 -3.85 7.91
CA GLN A 143 -5.58 -3.25 9.07
C GLN A 143 -5.88 -1.76 9.24
N VAL A 144 -5.89 -1.00 8.13
CA VAL A 144 -6.24 0.42 8.17
C VAL A 144 -7.72 0.63 8.51
N GLU A 145 -8.61 -0.24 8.04
CA GLU A 145 -10.03 -0.27 8.39
C GLU A 145 -10.23 -0.40 9.89
N HIS A 146 -9.55 -1.36 10.55
CA HIS A 146 -9.63 -1.51 11.99
C HIS A 146 -9.22 -0.23 12.74
N LEU A 147 -8.10 0.39 12.33
CA LEU A 147 -7.63 1.64 12.92
C LEU A 147 -8.62 2.80 12.73
N LEU A 148 -9.20 2.93 11.54
CA LEU A 148 -10.19 3.96 11.25
C LEU A 148 -11.51 3.70 11.96
N GLY A 149 -11.94 2.44 12.09
CA GLY A 149 -13.16 2.06 12.78
C GLY A 149 -13.15 2.43 14.27
N ASP A 150 -12.01 2.26 14.93
CA ASP A 150 -11.80 2.69 16.31
C ASP A 150 -11.87 4.23 16.42
N GLU A 151 -11.11 4.94 15.58
CA GLU A 151 -11.09 6.40 15.57
C GLU A 151 -12.46 7.01 15.23
N PHE A 152 -13.21 6.39 14.31
CA PHE A 152 -14.54 6.84 13.92
C PHE A 152 -15.54 6.69 15.06
N ARG A 153 -15.48 5.57 15.78
CA ARG A 153 -16.31 5.35 16.97
C ARG A 153 -16.07 6.42 18.02
N ASP A 154 -14.80 6.70 18.31
CA ASP A 154 -14.40 7.68 19.33
C ASP A 154 -14.82 9.11 18.96
N LYS A 155 -14.88 9.42 17.65
CA LYS A 155 -15.26 10.74 17.13
C LYS A 155 -16.72 10.86 16.69
N GLY A 156 -17.54 9.82 16.90
CA GLY A 156 -18.98 9.85 16.59
C GLY A 156 -19.34 9.70 15.10
N PHE A 157 -18.43 9.17 14.29
CA PHE A 157 -18.67 8.76 12.90
C PHE A 157 -19.20 7.33 12.83
N ASP A 158 -19.84 6.96 11.72
CA ASP A 158 -20.29 5.57 11.50
C ASP A 158 -19.10 4.67 11.13
N PRO A 159 -18.70 3.70 11.97
CA PRO A 159 -17.58 2.80 11.69
C PRO A 159 -17.79 1.95 10.43
N LYS A 160 -19.03 1.74 9.98
CA LYS A 160 -19.32 1.01 8.73
C LYS A 160 -18.79 1.71 7.49
N SER A 161 -18.44 2.99 7.59
CA SER A 161 -17.80 3.73 6.51
C SER A 161 -16.27 3.58 6.49
N ALA A 162 -15.65 3.06 7.57
CA ALA A 162 -14.19 2.88 7.66
C ALA A 162 -13.58 2.06 6.50
N PRO A 163 -14.19 0.96 6.00
CA PRO A 163 -13.64 0.23 4.85
C PRO A 163 -13.49 1.13 3.62
N LEU A 164 -14.49 1.97 3.34
CA LEU A 164 -14.46 2.88 2.19
C LEU A 164 -13.28 3.85 2.27
N TYR A 165 -13.05 4.44 3.45
CA TYR A 165 -11.94 5.37 3.65
C TYR A 165 -10.58 4.66 3.64
N ALA A 166 -10.48 3.45 4.19
CA ALA A 166 -9.26 2.65 4.14
C ALA A 166 -8.83 2.39 2.68
N GLN A 167 -9.77 1.93 1.84
CA GLN A 167 -9.54 1.72 0.40
C GLN A 167 -9.13 3.01 -0.31
N ALA A 168 -9.78 4.14 -0.02
CA ALA A 168 -9.45 5.42 -0.64
C ALA A 168 -8.02 5.88 -0.30
N LEU A 169 -7.62 5.76 0.97
CA LEU A 169 -6.27 6.13 1.42
C LEU A 169 -5.20 5.22 0.81
N ILE A 170 -5.45 3.91 0.80
CA ILE A 170 -4.51 2.95 0.22
C ILE A 170 -4.37 3.15 -1.28
N GLY A 171 -5.48 3.35 -1.99
CA GLY A 171 -5.46 3.67 -3.41
C GLY A 171 -4.67 4.94 -3.71
N MET A 172 -4.88 6.00 -2.92
CA MET A 172 -4.13 7.26 -3.06
C MET A 172 -2.62 7.04 -2.94
N VAL A 173 -2.18 6.29 -1.92
CA VAL A 173 -0.75 6.06 -1.65
C VAL A 173 -0.16 5.07 -2.67
N ALA A 174 -0.82 3.95 -2.93
CA ALA A 174 -0.34 2.91 -3.84
C ALA A 174 -0.24 3.41 -5.29
N LEU A 175 -1.28 4.05 -5.83
CA LEU A 175 -1.26 4.56 -7.21
C LEU A 175 -0.27 5.70 -7.38
N THR A 176 -0.13 6.57 -6.38
CA THR A 176 0.91 7.62 -6.40
C THR A 176 2.30 7.01 -6.35
N GLY A 177 2.50 5.94 -5.56
CA GLY A 177 3.74 5.18 -5.52
C GLY A 177 4.09 4.56 -6.87
N THR A 178 3.11 3.95 -7.56
CA THR A 178 3.28 3.44 -8.93
C THR A 178 3.65 4.55 -9.92
N TYR A 179 2.99 5.71 -9.86
CA TYR A 179 3.37 6.85 -10.70
C TYR A 179 4.80 7.33 -10.39
N TRP A 180 5.16 7.43 -9.11
CA TRP A 180 6.48 7.89 -8.68
C TRP A 180 7.60 6.89 -8.96
N LEU A 181 7.26 5.59 -9.10
CA LEU A 181 8.18 4.54 -9.55
C LEU A 181 8.92 4.94 -10.84
N ASP A 182 8.17 5.53 -11.77
CA ASP A 182 8.66 5.89 -13.10
C ASP A 182 9.21 7.31 -13.15
N VAL A 183 8.54 8.27 -12.50
CA VAL A 183 8.90 9.70 -12.58
C VAL A 183 10.08 10.08 -11.69
N ARG A 184 10.19 9.46 -10.50
CA ARG A 184 11.27 9.69 -9.51
C ARG A 184 11.46 11.16 -9.09
N LYS A 185 10.44 11.99 -9.29
CA LYS A 185 10.41 13.41 -8.91
C LYS A 185 9.01 13.78 -8.42
N PRO A 186 8.88 14.61 -7.37
CA PRO A 186 9.94 15.14 -6.51
C PRO A 186 10.58 14.05 -5.61
N LYS A 187 11.44 14.42 -4.65
CA LYS A 187 12.06 13.45 -3.72
C LYS A 187 11.00 12.77 -2.84
N ARG A 188 11.32 11.60 -2.30
CA ARG A 188 10.37 10.77 -1.53
C ARG A 188 9.70 11.55 -0.39
N GLU A 189 10.43 12.40 0.32
CA GLU A 189 9.91 13.15 1.47
C GLU A 189 8.87 14.18 1.04
N GLU A 190 9.04 14.79 -0.13
CA GLU A 190 8.11 15.77 -0.68
C GLU A 190 6.83 15.08 -1.16
N VAL A 191 6.96 13.94 -1.82
CA VAL A 191 5.80 13.11 -2.20
C VAL A 191 5.02 12.67 -0.96
N ALA A 192 5.72 12.16 0.06
CA ALA A 192 5.12 11.77 1.33
C ALA A 192 4.40 12.94 2.01
N ALA A 193 5.04 14.13 2.07
CA ALA A 193 4.46 15.32 2.66
C ALA A 193 3.15 15.73 1.95
N HIS A 194 3.11 15.69 0.61
CA HIS A 194 1.90 15.99 -0.14
C HIS A 194 0.78 14.96 0.08
N LEU A 195 1.10 13.67 0.09
CA LEU A 195 0.14 12.59 0.37
C LEU A 195 -0.45 12.73 1.77
N VAL A 196 0.41 12.88 2.78
CA VAL A 196 0.00 13.06 4.18
C VAL A 196 -0.84 14.33 4.33
N ASN A 197 -0.42 15.43 3.71
CA ASN A 197 -1.15 16.69 3.81
C ASN A 197 -2.56 16.55 3.22
N LEU A 198 -2.70 15.94 2.04
CA LEU A 198 -4.01 15.71 1.42
C LEU A 198 -4.89 14.79 2.29
N ALA A 199 -4.35 13.64 2.68
CA ALA A 199 -5.07 12.66 3.50
C ALA A 199 -5.49 13.24 4.85
N TRP A 200 -4.58 13.91 5.56
CA TRP A 200 -4.85 14.45 6.89
C TRP A 200 -5.87 15.58 6.84
N ASN A 201 -5.72 16.56 5.94
CA ASN A 201 -6.69 17.65 5.84
C ASN A 201 -8.08 17.12 5.44
N GLY A 202 -8.15 16.11 4.55
CA GLY A 202 -9.41 15.44 4.21
C GLY A 202 -10.05 14.72 5.40
N LEU A 203 -9.29 13.88 6.11
CA LEU A 203 -9.79 13.10 7.26
C LEU A 203 -10.16 13.98 8.46
N SER A 204 -9.40 15.04 8.72
CA SER A 204 -9.65 15.96 9.83
C SER A 204 -10.91 16.81 9.64
N GLY A 205 -11.34 17.00 8.39
CA GLY A 205 -12.51 17.81 8.01
C GLY A 205 -13.74 16.98 7.63
N LEU A 206 -13.81 15.69 7.99
CA LEU A 206 -14.94 14.84 7.61
C LEU A 206 -16.26 15.32 8.22
N GLU A 207 -17.30 15.30 7.40
CA GLU A 207 -18.68 15.47 7.85
C GLU A 207 -19.29 14.09 8.18
N PRO A 208 -20.03 13.92 9.29
CA PRO A 208 -20.64 12.63 9.63
C PRO A 208 -21.63 12.10 8.58
N LYS A 209 -22.22 12.98 7.79
CA LYS A 209 -23.17 12.65 6.72
C LYS A 209 -22.87 13.52 5.49
N PRO A 210 -21.80 13.19 4.74
CA PRO A 210 -21.39 13.99 3.60
C PRO A 210 -22.49 13.93 2.51
N TYR A 211 -22.56 14.97 1.70
CA TYR A 211 -23.52 15.09 0.61
C TYR A 211 -22.88 15.75 -0.61
N LEU A 212 -23.37 15.43 -1.80
CA LEU A 212 -22.92 16.08 -3.02
C LEU A 212 -23.59 17.45 -3.16
N THR A 213 -22.84 18.43 -3.64
CA THR A 213 -23.35 19.80 -3.86
C THR A 213 -24.47 19.85 -4.91
N THR A 214 -24.53 18.87 -5.83
CA THR A 214 -25.64 18.69 -6.76
C THR A 214 -26.98 18.44 -6.05
N ASP A 215 -26.94 17.80 -4.88
CA ASP A 215 -28.12 17.49 -4.06
C ASP A 215 -28.47 18.62 -3.08
N TYR A 216 -27.63 19.66 -3.01
CA TYR A 216 -27.78 20.77 -2.07
C TYR A 216 -29.13 21.48 -2.20
N LYS A 217 -29.59 21.73 -3.42
CA LYS A 217 -30.87 22.43 -3.67
C LYS A 217 -32.07 21.60 -3.23
N ALA A 218 -32.05 20.29 -3.48
CA ALA A 218 -33.11 19.37 -3.06
C ALA A 218 -33.15 19.29 -1.53
N ARG A 219 -31.99 19.14 -0.89
CA ARG A 219 -31.89 19.03 0.57
C ARG A 219 -32.20 20.33 1.30
N GLN A 220 -31.82 21.49 0.75
CA GLN A 220 -32.22 22.80 1.29
C GLN A 220 -33.75 22.96 1.27
N LYS A 221 -34.41 22.48 0.20
CA LYS A 221 -35.87 22.47 0.12
C LYS A 221 -36.48 21.57 1.20
N ASP A 222 -35.93 20.37 1.38
CA ASP A 222 -36.40 19.42 2.39
C ASP A 222 -36.17 19.92 3.83
N LEU A 223 -35.01 20.53 4.10
CA LEU A 223 -34.70 21.12 5.40
C LEU A 223 -35.62 22.30 5.72
N LYS A 224 -35.90 23.17 4.73
CA LYS A 224 -36.87 24.26 4.89
C LYS A 224 -38.28 23.74 5.11
N ALA A 225 -38.68 22.68 4.42
CA ALA A 225 -39.99 22.04 4.60
C ALA A 225 -40.13 21.47 6.02
N LYS A 226 -39.15 20.70 6.49
CA LYS A 226 -39.11 20.14 7.85
C LYS A 226 -39.10 21.21 8.94
N ALA A 227 -38.33 22.29 8.75
CA ALA A 227 -38.32 23.41 9.69
C ALA A 227 -39.68 24.13 9.78
N LYS A 228 -40.37 24.28 8.64
CA LYS A 228 -41.71 24.88 8.59
C LYS A 228 -42.76 24.00 9.28
N GLU A 229 -42.64 22.69 9.12
CA GLU A 229 -43.52 21.70 9.76
C GLU A 229 -43.32 21.66 11.27
N ALA A 230 -42.07 21.55 11.74
CA ALA A 230 -41.74 21.62 13.16
C ALA A 230 -42.18 22.94 13.82
N ALA A 231 -42.04 24.08 13.12
CA ALA A 231 -42.52 25.36 13.61
C ALA A 231 -44.06 25.44 13.67
N LYS A 232 -44.77 24.73 12.78
CA LYS A 232 -46.23 24.64 12.80
C LYS A 232 -46.70 23.78 13.97
N GLU A 233 -46.09 22.62 14.17
CA GLU A 233 -46.36 21.73 15.31
C GLU A 233 -46.08 22.44 16.64
N ALA A 234 -44.95 23.12 16.79
CA ALA A 234 -44.64 23.88 18.00
C ALA A 234 -45.68 24.99 18.29
N LYS A 235 -46.19 25.67 17.25
CA LYS A 235 -47.26 26.68 17.40
C LYS A 235 -48.60 26.05 17.77
N GLU A 236 -48.94 24.90 17.21
CA GLU A 236 -50.17 24.16 17.54
C GLU A 236 -50.12 23.64 18.97
N THR A 237 -48.99 23.08 19.41
CA THR A 237 -48.75 22.66 20.80
C THR A 237 -48.84 23.85 21.77
N ALA A 238 -48.24 24.98 21.45
CA ALA A 238 -48.34 26.20 22.27
C ALA A 238 -49.77 26.76 22.33
N ARG A 239 -50.53 26.67 21.24
CA ARG A 239 -51.93 27.11 21.19
C ARG A 239 -52.87 26.15 21.94
N ALA A 240 -52.57 24.85 21.92
CA ALA A 240 -53.27 23.84 22.72
C ALA A 240 -53.02 24.05 24.22
N ALA A 241 -51.77 24.30 24.63
CA ALA A 241 -51.41 24.61 26.01
C ALA A 241 -52.09 25.89 26.55
N ARG A 242 -52.25 26.92 25.70
CA ARG A 242 -53.01 28.14 26.04
C ARG A 242 -54.52 27.91 26.15
N ARG A 243 -55.06 26.90 25.44
CA ARG A 243 -56.49 26.54 25.49
C ARG A 243 -56.84 25.61 26.65
N SER A 244 -55.87 24.84 27.16
CA SER A 244 -56.08 23.96 28.32
C SER A 244 -56.02 24.67 29.67
N GLY A 245 -55.76 25.99 29.71
CA GLY A 245 -56.08 26.83 30.87
C GLY A 245 -55.44 26.41 32.19
N ILE A 246 -54.19 25.93 32.20
CA ILE A 246 -53.42 25.80 33.45
C ILE A 246 -52.79 27.17 33.71
N GLU A 247 -53.52 28.04 34.40
CA GLU A 247 -52.91 29.20 35.06
C GLU A 247 -52.02 28.68 36.21
N PRO A 248 -50.78 29.16 36.37
CA PRO A 248 -50.04 28.91 37.60
C PRO A 248 -50.75 29.64 38.74
N GLU A 249 -51.11 28.90 39.81
CA GLU A 249 -51.63 29.52 41.04
C GLU A 249 -50.63 30.58 41.54
N PRO A 250 -51.09 31.80 41.88
CA PRO A 250 -50.23 32.78 42.51
C PRO A 250 -49.95 32.36 43.95
N VAL A 251 -48.70 32.61 44.36
CA VAL A 251 -48.09 32.32 45.66
C VAL A 251 -48.91 32.85 46.84
#